data_AF-A0A975FQF9-F1
#
_entry.id   AF-A0A975FQF9-F1
#
_cell.length_a   1.000
_cell.length_b   1.000
_cell.length_c   1.000
_cell.angle_alpha   90.00
_cell.angle_beta   90.00
_cell.angle_gamma   90.00
#
_symmetry.space_group_name_H-M   'P 1'
#
loop_
_entity.id
_entity.type
_entity.pdbx_description
1 polymer ?
#
loop_
_entity_poly.entity_id
_entity_poly.type
_entity_poly.pdbx_seq_one_letter_code
_entity_poly.pdbx_strand_id
1 'polypeptide(L)'
;MSKLVIKRAKEWANGARNYRLYLNDKKIGKIGNGETEVIEIEPGSHKLQAKIDWCSSENINFEIEDNETYEVKLSSFMYSNWLFPMVLLITALYYAFDEELGLTYQFYFFAILPFGLYFLYFITFGRNRYLRFVKLK
;
A
#
# COMPACT_ATOMS: atom_id res chain seq x y z
N MET A 1 19.79 -22.45 -5.93
CA MET A 1 18.55 -21.97 -5.25
C MET A 1 18.50 -20.47 -5.39
N SER A 2 17.51 -19.93 -6.08
CA SER A 2 17.35 -18.49 -6.28
C SER A 2 16.57 -17.88 -5.10
N LYS A 3 16.65 -16.55 -4.94
CA LYS A 3 16.13 -15.84 -3.77
C LYS A 3 15.14 -14.75 -4.16
N LEU A 4 13.99 -14.74 -3.49
CA LEU A 4 13.03 -13.65 -3.54
C LEU A 4 13.15 -12.83 -2.27
N VAL A 5 13.47 -11.54 -2.41
CA VAL A 5 13.64 -10.61 -1.30
C VAL A 5 12.56 -9.54 -1.37
N ILE A 6 11.71 -9.48 -0.34
CA ILE A 6 10.57 -8.57 -0.26
C ILE A 6 10.79 -7.62 0.90
N LYS A 7 10.98 -6.33 0.59
CA LYS A 7 11.18 -5.26 1.58
C LYS A 7 9.87 -4.49 1.76
N ARG A 8 9.20 -4.63 2.90
CA ARG A 8 7.99 -3.87 3.19
C ARG A 8 8.34 -2.46 3.68
N ALA A 9 7.73 -1.45 3.07
CA ALA A 9 7.84 -0.07 3.54
C ALA A 9 7.25 0.08 4.95
N LYS A 10 7.87 0.93 5.78
CA LYS A 10 7.32 1.31 7.08
C LYS A 10 6.23 2.36 6.87
N GLU A 11 5.00 2.00 7.19
CA GLU A 11 3.81 2.82 6.96
C GLU A 11 2.94 2.83 8.22
N TRP A 12 2.35 3.98 8.55
CA TRP A 12 1.54 4.10 9.76
C TRP A 12 0.11 3.63 9.53
N ALA A 13 -0.48 3.93 8.36
CA ALA A 13 -1.87 3.58 8.03
C ALA A 13 -2.16 2.07 8.10
N ASN A 14 -1.19 1.22 7.72
CA ASN A 14 -1.31 -0.24 7.79
C ASN A 14 -0.33 -0.87 8.78
N GLY A 15 0.23 -0.08 9.71
CA GLY A 15 1.37 -0.52 10.53
C GLY A 15 1.06 -1.70 11.46
N ALA A 16 -0.20 -1.83 11.90
CA ALA A 16 -0.65 -2.92 12.76
C ALA A 16 -1.06 -4.20 11.99
N ARG A 17 -1.07 -4.18 10.66
CA ARG A 17 -1.53 -5.31 9.83
C ARG A 17 -0.35 -5.96 9.12
N ASN A 18 -0.37 -7.29 9.03
CA ASN A 18 0.57 -8.05 8.21
C ASN A 18 0.02 -8.23 6.79
N TYR A 19 0.89 -8.10 5.78
CA TYR A 19 0.52 -8.40 4.40
C TYR A 19 0.75 -9.90 4.15
N ARG A 20 -0.22 -10.57 3.53
CA ARG A 20 -0.10 -11.98 3.11
C ARG A 20 0.60 -12.02 1.75
N LEU A 21 1.62 -12.86 1.62
CA LEU A 21 2.41 -13.02 0.41
C LEU A 21 2.00 -14.30 -0.32
N TYR A 22 1.90 -14.24 -1.65
CA TYR A 22 1.53 -15.35 -2.51
C TYR A 22 2.51 -15.46 -3.69
N LEU A 23 3.00 -16.66 -3.95
CA LEU A 23 3.78 -17.02 -5.13
C LEU A 23 3.00 -18.08 -5.91
N ASN A 24 2.75 -17.85 -7.20
CA ASN A 24 1.98 -18.77 -8.04
C ASN A 24 0.64 -19.16 -7.39
N ASP A 25 -0.07 -18.17 -6.85
CA ASP A 25 -1.34 -18.29 -6.10
C ASP A 25 -1.27 -19.09 -4.78
N LYS A 26 -0.12 -19.63 -4.41
CA LYS A 26 0.12 -20.30 -3.13
C LYS A 26 0.64 -19.32 -2.09
N LYS A 27 0.04 -19.31 -0.90
CA LYS A 27 0.50 -18.47 0.21
C LYS A 27 1.89 -18.93 0.67
N ILE A 28 2.88 -18.03 0.64
CA ILE A 28 4.26 -18.30 1.05
C ILE A 28 4.61 -17.74 2.43
N GLY A 29 3.83 -16.76 2.92
CA GLY A 29 4.14 -16.15 4.21
C GLY A 29 3.30 -14.91 4.52
N LYS A 30 3.77 -14.18 5.53
CA LYS A 30 3.26 -12.87 5.93
C LYS A 30 4.43 -11.95 6.20
N ILE A 31 4.28 -10.66 5.94
CA ILE A 31 5.32 -9.65 6.20
C ILE A 31 4.75 -8.49 7.03
N GLY A 32 5.39 -8.19 8.15
CA GLY A 32 5.08 -7.12 9.09
C GLY A 32 5.65 -5.77 8.68
N ASN A 33 5.28 -4.73 9.42
CA ASN A 33 5.58 -3.34 9.04
C ASN A 33 7.08 -3.03 9.12
N GLY A 34 7.67 -2.62 7.99
CA GLY A 34 9.11 -2.37 7.90
C GLY A 34 9.99 -3.61 7.83
N GLU A 35 9.39 -4.81 7.76
CA GLU A 35 10.14 -6.08 7.71
C GLU A 35 10.70 -6.36 6.32
N THR A 36 11.67 -7.27 6.27
CA THR A 36 12.23 -7.83 5.05
C THR A 36 12.14 -9.34 5.13
N GLU A 37 11.51 -9.95 4.12
CA GLU A 37 11.39 -11.40 4.00
C GLU A 37 12.31 -11.90 2.88
N VAL A 38 13.01 -12.99 3.13
CA VAL A 38 13.88 -13.68 2.17
C VAL A 38 13.38 -15.10 2.01
N ILE A 39 13.01 -15.47 0.78
CA ILE A 39 12.38 -16.75 0.48
C ILE A 39 13.19 -17.42 -0.62
N GLU A 40 13.59 -18.67 -0.40
CA GLU A 40 14.21 -19.49 -1.45
C GLU A 40 13.12 -19.98 -2.41
N ILE A 41 13.37 -19.80 -3.71
CA ILE A 41 12.47 -20.20 -4.78
C ILE A 41 13.25 -20.99 -5.84
N GLU A 42 12.53 -21.81 -6.59
CA GLU A 42 13.10 -22.50 -7.74
C GLU A 42 13.37 -21.51 -8.88
N PRO A 43 14.33 -21.77 -9.78
CA PRO A 43 14.49 -21.01 -11.00
C PRO A 43 13.26 -21.14 -11.92
N GLY A 44 12.97 -20.09 -12.70
CA GLY A 44 11.93 -20.07 -13.71
C GLY A 44 10.95 -18.90 -13.57
N SER A 45 9.76 -19.07 -14.15
CA SER A 45 8.71 -18.05 -14.18
C SER A 45 7.84 -18.09 -12.94
N HIS A 46 7.66 -16.93 -12.29
CA HIS A 46 6.87 -16.78 -11.09
C HIS A 46 5.90 -15.60 -11.17
N LYS A 47 4.78 -15.74 -10.45
CA LYS A 47 3.79 -14.70 -10.22
C LYS A 47 3.73 -14.34 -8.73
N LEU A 48 4.08 -13.12 -8.39
CA LEU A 48 4.03 -12.59 -7.02
C LEU A 48 2.79 -11.71 -6.80
N GLN A 49 2.13 -11.90 -5.66
CA GLN A 49 1.02 -11.06 -5.21
C GLN A 49 1.07 -10.86 -3.69
N ALA A 50 0.68 -9.66 -3.24
CA ALA A 50 0.43 -9.38 -1.83
C ALA A 50 -1.06 -9.10 -1.59
N LYS A 51 -1.57 -9.47 -0.41
CA LYS A 51 -2.95 -9.20 0.01
C LYS A 51 -3.03 -8.68 1.43
N ILE A 52 -3.99 -7.78 1.67
CA ILE A 52 -4.37 -7.26 2.98
C ILE A 52 -5.90 -7.19 3.01
N ASP A 53 -6.53 -7.85 3.97
CA ASP A 53 -7.99 -7.91 4.08
C ASP A 53 -8.67 -8.29 2.74
N TRP A 54 -9.54 -7.43 2.20
CA TRP A 54 -10.20 -7.58 0.89
C TRP A 54 -9.48 -6.86 -0.26
N CYS A 55 -8.30 -6.29 -0.01
CA CYS A 55 -7.47 -5.59 -0.98
C CYS A 55 -6.24 -6.41 -1.39
N SER A 56 -5.63 -6.07 -2.52
CA SER A 56 -4.43 -6.72 -3.04
C SER A 56 -3.49 -5.77 -3.78
N SER A 57 -2.33 -6.30 -4.16
CA SER A 57 -1.48 -5.74 -5.20
C SER A 57 -1.92 -6.22 -6.58
N GLU A 58 -1.40 -5.56 -7.60
CA GLU A 58 -1.31 -6.13 -8.93
C GLU A 58 -0.36 -7.34 -8.90
N ASN A 59 -0.56 -8.25 -9.84
CA ASN A 59 0.33 -9.39 -10.01
C ASN A 59 1.60 -8.91 -10.70
N ILE A 60 2.76 -9.29 -10.18
CA ILE A 60 4.03 -9.14 -10.89
C ILE A 60 4.47 -10.50 -11.38
N ASN A 61 4.67 -10.61 -12.68
CA ASN A 61 5.32 -11.76 -13.29
C ASN A 61 6.80 -11.45 -13.47
N PHE A 62 7.66 -12.39 -13.10
CA PHE A 62 9.09 -12.28 -13.27
C PHE A 62 9.70 -13.65 -13.56
N GLU A 63 10.85 -13.64 -14.20
CA GLU A 63 11.68 -14.81 -14.44
C GLU A 63 12.95 -14.65 -13.60
N ILE A 64 13.46 -15.76 -13.05
CA ILE A 64 14.64 -15.79 -12.21
C ILE A 64 15.51 -17.00 -12.59
N GLU A 65 16.79 -16.79 -12.83
CA GLU A 65 17.73 -17.86 -13.13
C GLU A 65 18.27 -18.52 -11.84
N ASP A 66 19.01 -19.62 -11.97
CA ASP A 66 19.60 -20.27 -10.79
C ASP A 66 20.65 -19.36 -10.12
N ASN A 67 20.61 -19.34 -8.79
CA ASN A 67 21.44 -18.48 -7.93
C ASN A 67 21.24 -16.96 -8.13
N GLU A 68 20.18 -16.52 -8.80
CA GLU A 68 19.81 -15.11 -8.86
C GLU A 68 19.00 -14.65 -7.63
N THR A 69 18.96 -13.33 -7.43
CA THR A 69 18.13 -12.68 -6.42
C THR A 69 17.19 -11.68 -7.07
N TYR A 70 15.88 -11.81 -6.79
CA TYR A 70 14.86 -10.86 -7.21
C TYR A 70 14.41 -10.00 -6.02
N GLU A 71 14.75 -8.71 -6.07
CA GLU A 71 14.44 -7.75 -5.00
C GLU A 71 13.24 -6.84 -5.36
N VAL A 72 12.25 -6.77 -4.46
CA VAL A 72 11.10 -5.88 -4.58
C VAL A 72 10.79 -5.13 -3.29
N LYS A 73 10.37 -3.88 -3.44
CA LYS A 73 9.76 -3.09 -2.37
C LYS A 73 8.25 -3.24 -2.41
N LEU A 74 7.64 -3.52 -1.26
CA LEU A 74 6.19 -3.60 -1.09
C LEU A 74 5.69 -2.42 -0.25
N SER A 75 4.77 -1.63 -0.78
CA SER A 75 4.13 -0.51 -0.07
C SER A 75 2.61 -0.50 -0.26
N SER A 76 1.92 0.27 0.57
CA SER A 76 0.54 0.68 0.40
C SER A 76 0.40 1.71 -0.73
N PHE A 77 -0.84 2.13 -0.99
CA PHE A 77 -1.13 3.20 -1.91
C PHE A 77 -0.51 4.51 -1.42
N MET A 78 0.03 5.26 -2.40
CA MET A 78 1.02 6.31 -2.23
C MET A 78 0.62 7.43 -1.26
N TYR A 79 -0.66 7.78 -1.18
CA TYR A 79 -1.12 8.89 -0.33
C TYR A 79 -1.64 8.43 1.02
N SER A 80 -1.69 7.13 1.33
CA SER A 80 -2.18 6.67 2.64
C SER A 80 -1.47 7.34 3.82
N ASN A 81 -0.17 7.61 3.68
CA ASN A 81 0.61 8.26 4.74
C ASN A 81 0.37 9.77 4.86
N TRP A 82 -0.09 10.45 3.80
CA TRP A 82 -0.26 11.91 3.75
C TRP A 82 -1.72 12.35 3.79
N LEU A 83 -2.65 11.51 3.34
CA LEU A 83 -4.07 11.80 3.23
C LEU A 83 -4.66 12.22 4.57
N PHE A 84 -4.42 11.45 5.63
CA PHE A 84 -4.99 11.76 6.93
C PHE A 84 -4.33 12.99 7.60
N PRO A 85 -2.99 13.19 7.58
CA PRO A 85 -2.40 14.45 8.02
C PRO A 85 -2.97 15.68 7.29
N MET A 86 -3.21 15.58 5.98
CA MET A 86 -3.80 16.67 5.20
C MET A 86 -5.25 16.93 5.61
N VAL A 87 -6.06 15.88 5.80
CA VAL A 87 -7.44 16.01 6.29
C VAL A 87 -7.48 16.62 7.69
N LEU A 88 -6.58 16.20 8.59
CA LEU A 88 -6.45 16.78 9.93
C LEU A 88 -6.05 18.25 9.88
N LEU A 89 -5.09 18.61 9.03
CA LEU A 89 -4.67 19.99 8.84
C LEU A 89 -5.80 20.86 8.31
N ILE A 90 -6.51 20.42 7.26
CA ILE A 90 -7.67 21.13 6.71
C ILE A 90 -8.75 21.31 7.77
N THR A 91 -8.99 20.29 8.59
CA THR A 91 -9.97 20.35 9.69
C THR A 91 -9.55 21.33 10.78
N ALA A 92 -8.28 21.32 11.17
CA ALA A 92 -7.74 22.27 12.15
C ALA A 92 -7.81 23.71 11.64
N LEU A 93 -7.47 23.95 10.37
CA LEU A 93 -7.58 25.27 9.74
C LEU A 93 -9.03 25.72 9.62
N TYR A 94 -9.97 24.82 9.32
CA TYR A 94 -11.39 25.16 9.29
C TYR A 94 -11.85 25.71 10.64
N TYR A 95 -11.63 24.97 11.74
CA TYR A 95 -12.04 25.42 13.08
C TYR A 95 -11.23 26.60 13.64
N ALA A 96 -10.09 26.93 13.05
CA ALA A 96 -9.27 28.06 13.48
C ALA A 96 -9.64 29.39 12.81
N PHE A 97 -10.39 29.34 11.70
CA PHE A 97 -10.66 30.51 10.86
C PHE A 97 -12.10 30.55 10.33
N ASP A 98 -13.00 29.69 10.82
CA ASP A 98 -14.38 29.59 10.32
C ASP A 98 -15.16 30.88 10.58
N GLU A 99 -14.97 31.51 11.73
CA GLU A 99 -15.59 32.79 12.08
C GLU A 99 -15.03 33.94 11.22
N GLU A 100 -13.71 34.08 11.09
CA GLU A 100 -13.07 35.19 10.36
C GLU A 100 -13.30 35.13 8.84
N LEU A 101 -13.35 33.92 8.28
CA LEU A 101 -13.53 33.70 6.84
C LEU A 101 -14.99 33.40 6.46
N GLY A 102 -15.90 33.29 7.44
CA GLY A 102 -17.30 32.97 7.21
C GLY A 102 -17.50 31.60 6.56
N LEU A 103 -16.68 30.60 6.91
CA LEU A 103 -16.69 29.29 6.27
C LEU A 103 -17.90 28.46 6.71
N THR A 104 -18.71 28.04 5.76
CA THR A 104 -19.85 27.15 6.04
C THR A 104 -19.42 25.69 6.15
N TYR A 105 -20.22 24.87 6.85
CA TYR A 105 -20.02 23.42 6.88
C TYR A 105 -20.06 22.77 5.49
N GLN A 106 -20.80 23.36 4.54
CA GLN A 106 -20.84 22.90 3.16
C GLN A 106 -19.46 23.06 2.50
N PHE A 107 -18.79 24.20 2.72
CA PHE A 107 -17.44 24.43 2.21
C PHE A 107 -16.44 23.42 2.79
N TYR A 108 -16.47 23.20 4.11
CA TYR A 108 -15.66 22.18 4.76
C TYR A 108 -15.90 20.78 4.17
N PHE A 109 -17.17 20.40 3.99
CA PHE A 109 -17.53 19.12 3.39
C PHE A 109 -16.93 18.95 1.99
N PHE A 110 -17.08 19.95 1.12
CA PHE A 110 -16.49 19.90 -0.23
C PHE A 110 -14.95 19.88 -0.21
N ALA A 111 -14.30 20.49 0.79
CA ALA A 111 -12.86 20.44 0.95
C ALA A 111 -12.34 19.03 1.30
N ILE A 112 -13.04 18.29 2.17
CA ILE A 112 -12.63 16.94 2.59
C ILE A 112 -13.14 15.83 1.66
N LEU A 113 -14.25 16.06 0.96
CA LEU A 113 -14.90 15.10 0.07
C LEU A 113 -13.94 14.41 -0.92
N PRO A 114 -13.05 15.10 -1.66
CA PRO A 114 -12.15 14.43 -2.60
C PRO A 114 -11.19 13.44 -1.91
N PHE A 115 -10.74 13.73 -0.68
CA PHE A 115 -9.90 12.81 0.08
C PHE A 115 -10.68 11.55 0.50
N GLY A 116 -11.94 11.73 0.93
CA GLY A 116 -12.84 10.62 1.22
C GLY A 116 -13.11 9.75 0.00
N LEU A 117 -13.46 10.35 -1.14
CA LEU A 117 -13.68 9.64 -2.40
C LEU A 117 -12.43 8.90 -2.88
N TYR A 118 -11.26 9.52 -2.76
CA TYR A 118 -9.98 8.89 -3.10
C TYR A 118 -9.71 7.65 -2.23
N PHE A 119 -9.91 7.75 -0.91
CA PHE A 119 -9.78 6.63 0.00
C PHE A 119 -10.79 5.52 -0.34
N LEU A 120 -12.06 5.88 -0.53
CA LEU A 120 -13.14 4.95 -0.89
C LEU A 120 -12.83 4.22 -2.20
N TYR A 121 -12.31 4.90 -3.21
CA TYR A 121 -11.90 4.28 -4.46
C TYR A 121 -10.90 3.15 -4.22
N PHE A 122 -9.85 3.38 -3.42
CA PHE A 122 -8.81 2.37 -3.17
C PHE A 122 -9.27 1.16 -2.34
N ILE A 123 -10.33 1.29 -1.54
CA ILE A 123 -10.89 0.14 -0.80
C ILE A 123 -12.03 -0.57 -1.56
N THR A 124 -12.55 0.05 -2.64
CA THR A 124 -13.67 -0.50 -3.45
C THR A 124 -13.20 -0.92 -4.84
N PHE A 125 -13.19 -0.02 -5.81
CA PHE A 125 -12.85 -0.30 -7.21
C PHE A 125 -11.34 -0.50 -7.43
N GLY A 126 -10.53 0.34 -6.78
CA GLY A 126 -9.07 0.29 -6.80
C GLY A 126 -8.46 -0.74 -5.86
N ARG A 127 -9.26 -1.61 -5.23
CA ARG A 127 -8.80 -2.56 -4.19
C ARG A 127 -7.66 -3.49 -4.64
N ASN A 128 -7.58 -3.79 -5.94
CA ASN A 128 -6.51 -4.63 -6.50
C ASN A 128 -5.19 -3.87 -6.73
N ARG A 129 -5.18 -2.55 -6.52
CA ARG A 129 -4.02 -1.65 -6.65
C ARG A 129 -3.68 -0.96 -5.33
N TYR A 130 -4.24 -1.47 -4.24
CA TYR A 130 -4.06 -0.93 -2.89
C TYR A 130 -2.63 -1.14 -2.42
N LEU A 131 -2.07 -2.33 -2.67
CA LEU A 131 -0.66 -2.62 -2.45
C LEU A 131 0.11 -2.45 -3.77
N ARG A 132 1.37 -2.05 -3.69
CA ARG A 132 2.23 -1.85 -4.86
C ARG A 132 3.59 -2.47 -4.63
N PHE A 133 4.05 -3.17 -5.63
CA PHE A 133 5.42 -3.63 -5.72
C PHE A 133 6.22 -2.68 -6.61
N VAL A 134 7.44 -2.35 -6.19
CA VAL A 134 8.41 -1.57 -6.96
C VAL A 134 9.70 -2.38 -7.03
N LYS A 135 10.18 -2.69 -8.24
CA LYS A 135 11.42 -3.44 -8.43
C LYS A 135 12.62 -2.64 -7.92
N LEU A 136 13.50 -3.27 -7.15
CA LEU A 136 14.70 -2.66 -6.58
C LEU A 136 15.95 -3.25 -7.28
N LYS A 137 16.10 -2.94 -8.58
CA LYS A 137 17.16 -3.45 -9.47
C LYS A 137 17.20 -4.96 -9.66
#